data_AF-A0AAE6MIT9-F1
#
_entry.id   AF-A0AAE6MIT9-F1
#
_cell.length_a   1.000
_cell.length_b   1.000
_cell.length_c   1.000
_cell.angle_alpha   90.00
_cell.angle_beta   90.00
_cell.angle_gamma   90.00
#
_symmetry.space_group_name_H-M   'P 1'
#
loop_
_entity.id
_entity.type
_entity.pdbx_description
1 polymer ?
#
loop_
_entity_poly.entity_id
_entity_poly.type
_entity_poly.pdbx_seq_one_letter_code
_entity_poly.pdbx_strand_id
1 'polypeptide(L)'
;MNPLKSLEPEERERYDYLRLVFEEDFEQTHLAFHVSGILVYELLNLLAACAYLFEEFGFPESEDSRLLRYAVTGTIAEYLEGE
;
A
#
# COMPACT_ATOMS: atom_id res chain seq x y z
N MET A 1 -15.43 -12.88 5.90
CA MET A 1 -15.10 -13.03 4.46
C MET A 1 -13.68 -12.53 4.30
N ASN A 2 -12.78 -13.26 3.61
CA ASN A 2 -11.42 -12.77 3.38
C ASN A 2 -11.46 -11.77 2.20
N PRO A 3 -11.29 -10.46 2.42
CA PRO A 3 -11.45 -9.44 1.38
C PRO A 3 -10.35 -9.52 0.32
N LEU A 4 -9.22 -10.17 0.63
CA LEU A 4 -8.14 -10.38 -0.33
C LEU A 4 -8.50 -11.39 -1.43
N LYS A 5 -9.54 -12.21 -1.25
CA LYS A 5 -9.95 -13.20 -2.28
C LYS A 5 -10.59 -12.57 -3.51
N SER A 6 -11.00 -11.31 -3.40
CA SER A 6 -11.67 -10.54 -4.47
C SER A 6 -10.71 -9.69 -5.31
N LEU A 7 -9.44 -9.60 -4.94
CA LEU A 7 -8.44 -8.87 -5.73
C LEU A 7 -8.10 -9.64 -6.99
N GLU A 8 -8.14 -8.93 -8.12
CA GLU A 8 -7.59 -9.42 -9.38
C GLU A 8 -6.07 -9.62 -9.26
N PRO A 9 -5.43 -10.42 -10.15
CA PRO A 9 -4.00 -10.73 -10.03
C PRO A 9 -3.09 -9.49 -9.96
N GLU A 10 -3.36 -8.48 -10.79
CA GLU A 10 -2.58 -7.23 -10.81
C GLU A 10 -2.76 -6.41 -9.53
N GLU A 11 -3.99 -6.29 -9.03
CA GLU A 11 -4.28 -5.61 -7.76
C GLU A 11 -3.61 -6.33 -6.59
N ARG A 12 -3.49 -7.66 -6.64
CA ARG A 12 -2.77 -8.45 -5.63
C ARG A 12 -1.29 -8.12 -5.61
N GLU A 13 -0.64 -8.00 -6.77
CA GLU A 13 0.78 -7.65 -6.82
C GLU A 13 1.02 -6.23 -6.28
N ARG A 14 0.14 -5.27 -6.62
CA ARG A 14 0.18 -3.90 -6.07
C ARG A 14 -0.06 -3.89 -4.56
N TYR A 15 -0.99 -4.71 -4.07
CA TYR A 15 -1.25 -4.90 -2.64
C TYR A 15 -0.03 -5.44 -1.90
N ASP A 16 0.64 -6.47 -2.44
CA ASP A 16 1.81 -7.07 -1.82
C ASP A 16 2.99 -6.09 -1.78
N TYR A 17 3.19 -5.30 -2.84
CA TYR A 17 4.16 -4.21 -2.85
C TYR A 17 3.84 -3.16 -1.78
N LEU A 18 2.59 -2.69 -1.72
CA LEU A 18 2.15 -1.69 -0.75
C LEU A 18 2.31 -2.20 0.68
N ARG A 19 1.98 -3.46 0.93
CA ARG A 19 2.16 -4.11 2.23
C ARG A 19 3.63 -4.12 2.64
N LEU A 20 4.54 -4.43 1.71
CA LEU A 20 5.98 -4.41 1.98
C LEU A 20 6.46 -2.99 2.33
N VAL A 21 6.07 -1.98 1.54
CA VAL A 21 6.42 -0.58 1.82
C VAL A 21 5.88 -0.13 3.17
N PHE A 22 4.64 -0.47 3.49
CA PHE A 22 4.01 -0.11 4.76
C PHE A 22 4.68 -0.80 5.96
N GLU A 23 5.07 -2.07 5.81
CA GLU A 23 5.78 -2.84 6.84
C GLU A 23 7.19 -2.28 7.09
N GLU A 24 7.93 -1.94 6.03
CA GLU A 24 9.32 -1.46 6.12
C GLU A 24 9.42 0.00 6.58
N ASP A 25 8.60 0.89 6.02
CA ASP A 25 8.75 2.34 6.21
C ASP A 25 7.82 2.89 7.32
N PHE A 26 6.79 2.13 7.72
CA PHE A 26 5.80 2.53 8.73
C PHE A 26 5.57 1.43 9.81
N GLU A 27 6.62 0.72 10.20
CA GLU A 27 6.60 -0.46 11.09
C GLU A 27 5.70 -0.29 12.33
N GLN A 28 5.81 0.85 13.03
CA GLN A 28 5.03 1.10 14.26
C GLN A 28 3.52 1.13 13.99
N THR A 29 3.09 1.80 12.91
CA THR A 29 1.69 1.88 12.51
C THR A 29 1.21 0.54 11.96
N HIS A 30 2.04 -0.14 11.16
CA HIS A 30 1.76 -1.49 10.68
C HIS A 30 1.49 -2.46 11.86
N LEU A 31 2.33 -2.44 12.90
CA LEU A 31 2.12 -3.24 14.11
C LEU A 31 0.85 -2.84 14.87
N ALA A 32 0.59 -1.53 15.02
CA ALA A 32 -0.62 -1.04 15.67
C ALA A 32 -1.89 -1.51 14.96
N PHE A 33 -1.93 -1.41 13.63
CA PHE A 33 -3.04 -1.87 12.80
C PHE A 33 -3.18 -3.40 12.80
N HIS A 34 -2.06 -4.12 12.86
CA HIS A 34 -2.07 -5.57 12.97
C HIS A 34 -2.71 -6.02 14.29
N VAL A 35 -2.27 -5.43 15.41
CA VAL A 35 -2.77 -5.74 16.76
C VAL A 35 -4.24 -5.36 16.91
N SER A 36 -4.69 -4.26 16.31
CA SER A 36 -6.11 -3.86 16.32
C SER A 36 -6.98 -4.65 15.33
N GLY A 37 -6.38 -5.47 14.47
CA GLY A 37 -7.09 -6.31 13.50
C GLY A 37 -7.65 -5.55 12.29
N ILE A 38 -7.20 -4.31 12.05
CA ILE A 38 -7.67 -3.47 10.94
C ILE A 38 -6.70 -3.43 9.76
N LEU A 39 -5.47 -3.94 9.91
CA LEU A 39 -4.40 -3.84 8.91
C LEU A 39 -4.83 -4.18 7.48
N VAL A 40 -5.59 -5.26 7.30
CA VAL A 40 -6.03 -5.67 5.96
C VAL A 40 -6.97 -4.64 5.33
N TYR A 41 -7.85 -4.04 6.11
CA TYR A 41 -8.78 -3.01 5.62
C TYR A 41 -8.04 -1.71 5.30
N GLU A 42 -7.11 -1.31 6.17
CA GLU A 42 -6.31 -0.10 5.95
C GLU A 42 -5.39 -0.23 4.73
N LEU A 43 -4.78 -1.41 4.52
CA LEU A 43 -4.01 -1.67 3.30
C LEU A 43 -4.88 -1.66 2.03
N LEU A 44 -6.16 -2.05 2.11
CA LEU A 44 -7.08 -1.94 0.97
C LEU A 44 -7.49 -0.49 0.70
N ASN A 45 -7.68 0.32 1.75
CA ASN A 45 -7.92 1.76 1.61
C ASN A 45 -6.70 2.45 0.98
N LEU A 46 -5.50 2.14 1.48
CA LEU A 46 -4.24 2.65 0.93
C LEU A 46 -4.01 2.18 -0.51
N LEU A 47 -4.39 0.95 -0.86
CA LEU A 47 -4.31 0.45 -2.24
C LEU A 47 -5.18 1.29 -3.17
N ALA A 48 -6.40 1.64 -2.75
CA ALA A 48 -7.27 2.53 -3.49
C ALA A 48 -6.70 3.95 -3.59
N ALA A 49 -6.12 4.48 -2.50
CA ALA A 49 -5.49 5.80 -2.47
C ALA A 49 -4.25 5.89 -3.39
N CYS A 50 -3.46 4.80 -3.48
CA CYS A 50 -2.26 4.75 -4.30
C CYS A 50 -2.52 4.27 -5.74
N ALA A 51 -3.75 3.94 -6.11
CA ALA A 51 -4.06 3.29 -7.39
C ALA A 51 -3.51 4.06 -8.61
N TYR A 52 -3.61 5.39 -8.58
CA TYR A 52 -3.13 6.26 -9.67
C TYR A 52 -1.60 6.23 -9.83
N LEU A 53 -0.85 5.99 -8.75
CA LEU A 53 0.61 5.96 -8.77
C LEU A 53 1.13 4.76 -9.56
N PHE A 54 0.47 3.61 -9.46
CA PHE A 54 0.86 2.40 -10.19
C PHE A 54 0.70 2.58 -11.71
N GLU A 55 -0.30 3.36 -12.14
CA GLU A 55 -0.51 3.72 -13.54
C GLU A 55 0.48 4.81 -14.01
N GLU A 56 0.75 5.81 -13.17
CA GLU A 56 1.62 6.95 -13.50
C GLU A 56 3.10 6.54 -13.64
N PHE A 57 3.59 5.71 -12.73
CA PHE A 57 5.00 5.30 -12.69
C PHE A 57 5.27 3.97 -13.42
N GLY A 58 4.21 3.21 -13.73
CA GLY A 58 4.31 1.87 -14.30
C GLY A 58 4.74 0.82 -13.26
N PHE A 59 4.03 -0.30 -13.22
CA PHE A 59 4.29 -1.42 -12.31
C PHE A 59 4.09 -2.75 -13.05
N PRO A 60 4.93 -3.79 -12.86
CA PRO A 60 6.05 -3.92 -11.90
C PRO A 60 7.43 -3.42 -12.42
N GLU A 61 8.43 -3.42 -11.52
CA GLU A 61 9.73 -2.71 -11.51
C GLU A 61 10.38 -2.27 -12.85
N SER A 62 10.58 -0.95 -13.00
CA SER A 62 11.57 -0.30 -13.88
C SER A 62 12.60 0.49 -13.04
N GLU A 63 13.64 1.09 -13.64
CA GLU A 63 14.61 1.97 -12.93
C GLU A 63 13.93 3.11 -12.13
N ASP A 64 12.67 3.45 -12.46
CA ASP A 64 11.85 4.46 -11.77
C ASP A 64 11.18 3.95 -10.47
N SER A 65 11.42 2.70 -10.05
CA SER A 65 10.83 2.11 -8.84
C SER A 65 11.13 2.89 -7.55
N ARG A 66 12.25 3.64 -7.51
CA ARG A 66 12.54 4.54 -6.38
C ARG A 66 11.53 5.70 -6.30
N LEU A 67 11.14 6.27 -7.44
CA LEU A 67 10.15 7.35 -7.49
C LEU A 67 8.77 6.83 -7.08
N LEU A 68 8.39 5.64 -7.55
CA LEU A 68 7.15 4.98 -7.11
C LEU A 68 7.16 4.76 -5.59
N ARG A 69 8.26 4.24 -5.00
CA ARG A 69 8.35 4.06 -3.54
C ARG A 69 8.24 5.39 -2.81
N TYR A 70 8.94 6.44 -3.25
CA TYR A 70 8.81 7.76 -2.65
C TYR A 70 7.37 8.30 -2.71
N ALA A 71 6.73 8.23 -3.87
CA ALA A 71 5.35 8.69 -4.04
C ALA A 71 4.38 7.91 -3.15
N VAL A 72 4.50 6.58 -3.11
CA VAL A 72 3.68 5.71 -2.26
C VAL A 72 3.89 6.03 -0.77
N THR A 73 5.14 6.19 -0.32
CA THR A 73 5.41 6.58 1.08
C THR A 73 4.82 7.96 1.42
N GLY A 74 4.86 8.92 0.48
CA GLY A 74 4.25 10.23 0.64
C GLY A 74 2.72 10.13 0.80
N THR A 75 2.05 9.42 -0.09
CA THR A 75 0.60 9.20 -0.01
C THR A 75 0.19 8.45 1.25
N ILE A 76 0.97 7.47 1.70
CA ILE A 76 0.74 6.79 2.99
C ILE A 76 0.85 7.78 4.15
N ALA A 77 1.88 8.63 4.18
CA ALA A 77 2.06 9.61 5.24
C ALA A 77 0.87 10.59 5.29
N GLU A 78 0.43 11.11 4.14
CA GLU A 78 -0.75 11.96 4.04
C GLU A 78 -2.04 11.25 4.51
N TYR A 79 -2.21 9.97 4.17
CA TYR A 79 -3.34 9.16 4.64
C TYR A 79 -3.35 9.04 6.17
N LEU A 80 -2.19 8.76 6.77
CA LEU A 80 -2.06 8.60 8.22
C LEU A 80 -2.20 9.92 9.01
N GLU A 81 -1.89 11.06 8.38
CA GLU A 81 -2.11 12.39 8.98
C GLU A 81 -3.57 12.84 8.91
N GLY A 82 -4.35 12.29 7.97
CA GLY A 82 -5.76 12.62 7.74
C GLY A 82 -6.77 11.78 8.53
N GLU A 83 -6.32 10.76 9.25
CA GLU A 83 -7.10 9.91 10.18
C GLU A 83 -7.18 10.50 11.60
#